data_AF-A0A3D4FFW4-F1
#
_entry.id   AF-A0A3D4FFW4-F1
#
_cell.length_a   1.000
_cell.length_b   1.000
_cell.length_c   1.000
_cell.angle_alpha   90.00
_cell.angle_beta   90.00
_cell.angle_gamma   90.00
#
_symmetry.space_group_name_H-M   'P 1'
#
loop_
_entity.id
_entity.type
_entity.pdbx_description
1 polymer ?
#
loop_
_entity_poly.entity_id
_entity_poly.type
_entity_poly.pdbx_seq_one_letter_code
_entity_poly.pdbx_strand_id
1 'polypeptide(L)'
;IECFFVDSKADMELYKKLGADIIGKAIAEGIHGTVVNVEKSKNIIVINNEVDRRAALYLADYLNCNIIEAKDFVPGIGEKVYVIGGGINIPNSIVIAGKDRYDTCNKVLDFIIK
;
A
#
# COMPACT_ATOMS: atom_id res chain seq x y z
N ILE A 1 -1.29 21.97 4.37
CA ILE A 1 -1.55 22.56 5.70
C ILE A 1 -2.63 21.70 6.32
N GLU A 2 -2.32 20.94 7.36
CA GLU A 2 -3.33 20.26 8.17
C GLU A 2 -3.82 21.25 9.23
N CYS A 3 -5.12 21.53 9.23
CA CYS A 3 -5.72 22.51 10.14
C CYS A 3 -6.15 21.81 11.42
N PHE A 4 -5.31 21.91 12.46
CA PHE A 4 -5.69 21.54 13.81
C PHE A 4 -6.32 22.75 14.49
N PHE A 5 -7.56 22.63 14.97
CA PHE A 5 -8.18 23.70 15.76
C PHE A 5 -7.66 23.61 17.20
N VAL A 6 -6.64 24.43 17.49
CA VAL A 6 -6.00 24.53 18.81
C VAL A 6 -6.76 25.58 19.63
N ASP A 7 -7.42 25.16 20.71
CA ASP A 7 -8.23 26.04 21.55
C ASP A 7 -7.43 26.65 22.72
N SER A 8 -6.41 25.95 23.23
CA SER A 8 -5.60 26.42 24.36
C SER A 8 -4.09 26.48 24.08
N LYS A 9 -3.37 27.29 24.88
CA LYS A 9 -1.89 27.35 24.84
C LYS A 9 -1.25 26.00 25.18
N ALA A 10 -1.89 25.22 26.05
CA ALA A 10 -1.41 23.89 26.42
C ALA A 10 -1.47 22.93 25.23
N ASP A 11 -2.53 22.98 24.43
CA ASP A 11 -2.68 22.16 23.22
C ASP A 11 -1.64 22.53 22.16
N MET A 12 -1.28 23.82 22.09
CA MET A 12 -0.23 24.33 21.20
C MET A 12 1.16 23.81 21.59
N GLU A 13 1.47 23.78 22.88
CA GLU A 13 2.72 23.22 23.40
C GLU A 13 2.79 21.71 23.18
N LEU A 14 1.69 21.00 23.41
CA LEU A 14 1.56 19.57 23.14
C LEU A 14 1.82 19.26 21.66
N TYR A 15 1.22 20.04 20.75
CA TYR A 15 1.43 19.92 19.32
C TYR A 15 2.88 20.15 18.91
N LYS A 16 3.53 21.21 19.43
CA LYS A 16 4.95 21.46 19.17
C LYS A 16 5.87 20.36 19.70
N LYS A 17 5.49 19.71 20.79
CA LYS A 17 6.28 18.67 21.44
C LYS A 17 6.15 17.30 20.74
N LEU A 18 4.94 16.94 20.30
CA LEU A 18 4.64 15.61 19.75
C LEU A 18 4.56 15.58 18.22
N GLY A 19 4.25 16.71 17.58
CA GLY A 19 4.09 16.80 16.13
C GLY A 19 2.73 16.30 15.63
N ALA A 20 2.42 16.62 14.37
CA ALA A 20 1.14 16.32 13.74
C ALA A 20 0.85 14.82 13.63
N ASP A 21 1.87 14.01 13.29
CA ASP A 21 1.70 12.57 13.04
C ASP A 21 1.21 11.81 14.27
N ILE A 22 1.79 12.10 15.44
CA ILE A 22 1.43 11.43 16.70
C ILE A 22 0.03 11.83 17.15
N ILE A 23 -0.27 13.13 17.07
CA ILE A 23 -1.58 13.64 17.48
C ILE A 23 -2.68 13.16 16.53
N GLY A 24 -2.43 13.15 15.23
CA GLY A 24 -3.35 12.61 14.23
C GLY A 24 -3.66 11.13 14.47
N LYS A 25 -2.63 10.32 14.78
CA LYS A 25 -2.82 8.92 15.15
C LYS A 25 -3.68 8.78 16.41
N ALA A 26 -3.40 9.55 17.47
CA ALA A 26 -4.14 9.47 18.73
C ALA A 26 -5.63 9.83 18.55
N ILE A 27 -5.96 10.80 17.71
CA ILE A 27 -7.37 11.12 17.39
C ILE A 27 -8.03 9.98 16.62
N ALA A 28 -7.35 9.44 15.59
CA ALA A 28 -7.88 8.34 14.82
C ALA A 28 -8.17 7.12 15.70
N GLU A 29 -7.26 6.81 16.64
CA GLU A 29 -7.45 5.76 17.65
C GLU A 29 -8.61 6.06 18.60
N GLY A 30 -8.72 7.31 19.06
CA GLY A 30 -9.80 7.75 19.95
C GLY A 30 -11.20 7.68 19.31
N ILE A 31 -11.32 7.99 18.02
CA ILE A 31 -12.58 7.89 17.27
C ILE A 31 -12.88 6.43 16.91
N HIS A 32 -11.88 5.70 16.44
CA HIS A 32 -12.06 4.33 15.93
C HIS A 32 -12.20 3.30 17.06
N GLY A 33 -11.72 3.61 18.28
CA GLY A 33 -11.81 2.74 19.45
C GLY A 33 -10.86 1.55 19.42
N THR A 34 -9.96 1.47 18.44
CA THR A 34 -8.94 0.44 18.30
C THR A 34 -7.59 1.06 17.95
N VAL A 35 -6.51 0.37 18.34
CA VAL A 35 -5.15 0.78 18.00
C VAL A 35 -4.99 0.80 16.48
N VAL A 36 -4.58 1.94 15.92
CA VAL A 36 -4.32 2.08 14.49
C VAL A 36 -2.89 1.60 14.27
N ASN A 37 -2.74 0.31 14.03
CA ASN A 37 -1.51 -0.24 13.49
C ASN A 37 -1.44 0.13 12.01
N VAL A 38 -0.73 1.21 11.71
CA VAL A 38 -0.24 1.49 10.35
C VAL A 38 0.89 0.51 10.06
N GLU A 39 0.57 -0.78 10.01
CA GLU A 39 1.48 -1.80 9.54
C GLU A 39 1.65 -1.57 8.05
N LYS A 40 2.80 -0.97 7.68
CA LYS A 40 3.23 -0.96 6.28
C LYS A 40 3.18 -2.39 5.80
N SER A 41 2.34 -2.64 4.79
CA SER A 41 2.24 -3.97 4.20
C SER A 41 3.61 -4.30 3.61
N LYS A 42 4.28 -5.34 4.12
CA LYS A 42 5.64 -5.69 3.68
C LYS A 42 5.73 -5.80 2.16
N ASN A 43 4.73 -6.46 1.57
CA ASN A 43 4.58 -6.61 0.13
C ASN A 43 3.21 -6.05 -0.28
N ILE A 44 3.13 -5.46 -1.46
CA ILE A 44 1.87 -5.00 -2.07
C ILE A 44 1.91 -5.34 -3.54
N ILE A 45 0.78 -5.78 -4.08
CA ILE A 45 0.64 -6.03 -5.51
C ILE A 45 -0.24 -4.93 -6.11
N VAL A 46 0.22 -4.35 -7.22
CA VAL A 46 -0.48 -3.32 -7.98
C VAL A 46 -0.90 -3.89 -9.33
N ILE A 47 -2.17 -3.70 -9.68
CA ILE A 47 -2.74 -4.13 -10.95
C ILE A 47 -3.30 -2.95 -11.74
N ASN A 48 -3.21 -3.02 -13.07
CA ASN A 48 -3.87 -2.08 -13.97
C ASN A 48 -5.23 -2.60 -14.45
N ASN A 49 -5.30 -3.88 -14.78
CA ASN A 49 -6.44 -4.50 -15.42
C ASN A 49 -6.99 -5.66 -14.58
N GLU A 50 -8.31 -5.86 -14.64
CA GLU A 50 -8.98 -7.00 -14.03
C GLU A 50 -8.51 -8.36 -14.59
N VAL A 51 -8.03 -8.40 -15.83
CA VAL A 51 -7.53 -9.65 -16.43
C VAL A 51 -6.28 -10.13 -15.68
N ASP A 52 -5.39 -9.21 -15.34
CA ASP A 52 -4.14 -9.48 -14.63
C ASP A 52 -4.38 -9.72 -13.13
N ARG A 53 -5.56 -9.34 -12.61
CA ARG A 53 -6.00 -9.63 -11.23
C ARG A 53 -5.96 -11.12 -10.89
N ARG A 54 -6.23 -11.98 -11.88
CA ARG A 54 -6.16 -13.45 -11.67
C ARG A 54 -4.74 -13.90 -11.38
N ALA A 55 -3.77 -13.42 -12.13
CA ALA A 55 -2.35 -13.70 -11.89
C ALA A 55 -1.91 -13.11 -10.55
N ALA A 56 -2.34 -11.87 -10.26
CA ALA A 56 -2.06 -11.20 -9.00
C ALA A 56 -2.59 -11.94 -7.78
N LEU A 57 -3.74 -12.60 -7.88
CA LEU A 57 -4.32 -13.36 -6.77
C LEU A 57 -3.42 -14.52 -6.35
N TYR A 58 -2.84 -15.26 -7.30
CA TYR A 58 -1.91 -16.34 -6.97
C TYR A 58 -0.67 -15.84 -6.22
N LEU A 59 -0.11 -14.69 -6.65
CA LEU A 59 1.04 -14.10 -5.98
C LEU A 59 0.66 -13.51 -4.61
N ALA A 60 -0.55 -12.95 -4.50
CA ALA A 60 -1.08 -12.40 -3.26
C ALA A 60 -1.25 -13.50 -2.20
N ASP A 61 -1.80 -14.65 -2.58
CA ASP A 61 -1.95 -15.80 -1.70
C ASP A 61 -0.59 -16.35 -1.25
N TYR A 62 0.40 -16.39 -2.15
CA TYR A 62 1.75 -16.85 -1.81
C TYR A 62 2.49 -15.89 -0.87
N LEU A 63 2.41 -14.59 -1.12
CA LEU A 63 3.07 -13.55 -0.33
C LEU A 63 2.25 -13.08 0.88
N ASN A 64 1.01 -13.58 1.02
CA ASN A 64 -0.01 -13.14 1.96
C ASN A 64 -0.14 -11.60 2.00
N CYS A 65 -0.38 -10.99 0.84
CA CYS A 65 -0.39 -9.54 0.68
C CYS A 65 -1.65 -8.99 -0.02
N ASN A 66 -1.89 -7.69 0.15
CA ASN A 66 -3.04 -7.02 -0.44
C ASN A 66 -2.78 -6.62 -1.90
N ILE A 67 -3.84 -6.71 -2.71
CA ILE A 67 -3.89 -6.25 -4.09
C ILE A 67 -4.54 -4.87 -4.11
N ILE A 68 -3.89 -3.91 -4.76
CA ILE A 68 -4.36 -2.52 -4.92
C ILE A 68 -4.45 -2.22 -6.41
N GLU A 69 -5.49 -1.48 -6.80
CA GLU A 69 -5.56 -0.96 -8.17
C GLU A 69 -4.62 0.24 -8.35
N ALA A 70 -4.09 0.40 -9.55
CA ALA A 70 -3.22 1.52 -9.90
C ALA A 70 -3.76 2.90 -9.56
N LYS A 71 -5.08 3.08 -9.67
CA LYS A 71 -5.78 4.34 -9.37
C LYS A 71 -5.73 4.71 -7.88
N ASP A 72 -5.69 3.71 -7.00
CA ASP A 72 -5.74 3.87 -5.54
C ASP A 72 -4.34 3.72 -4.92
N PHE A 73 -3.31 3.59 -5.74
CA PHE A 73 -1.93 3.44 -5.28
C PHE A 73 -1.39 4.75 -4.70
N VAL A 74 -1.04 4.71 -3.40
CA VAL A 74 -0.32 5.79 -2.72
C VAL A 74 1.15 5.38 -2.55
N PRO A 75 2.13 6.24 -2.89
CA PRO A 75 3.53 5.97 -2.63
C PRO A 75 3.80 5.76 -1.13
N GLY A 76 4.44 4.66 -0.76
CA GLY A 76 4.87 4.39 0.62
C GLY A 76 3.96 3.47 1.46
N ILE A 77 2.89 2.89 0.87
CA ILE A 77 2.02 1.92 1.55
C ILE A 77 2.80 0.64 1.93
N GLY A 78 3.85 0.27 1.18
CA GLY A 78 4.58 -0.98 1.41
C GLY A 78 6.06 -0.92 1.11
N GLU A 79 6.81 -1.87 1.69
CA GLU A 79 8.27 -1.97 1.54
C GLU A 79 8.66 -2.47 0.15
N LYS A 80 7.94 -3.46 -0.39
CA LYS A 80 8.12 -4.00 -1.73
C LYS A 80 6.83 -3.93 -2.52
N VAL A 81 6.89 -3.24 -3.66
CA VAL A 81 5.76 -3.11 -4.59
C VAL A 81 5.99 -4.01 -5.79
N TYR A 82 5.03 -4.90 -6.07
CA TYR A 82 5.01 -5.77 -7.23
C TYR A 82 3.96 -5.25 -8.21
N VAL A 83 4.34 -4.98 -9.46
CA VAL A 83 3.40 -4.56 -10.49
C VAL A 83 3.16 -5.73 -11.41
N ILE A 84 1.90 -6.14 -11.59
CA ILE A 84 1.54 -7.25 -12.47
C ILE A 84 0.79 -6.72 -13.68
N GLY A 85 1.27 -7.14 -14.85
CA GLY A 85 0.75 -6.70 -16.14
C GLY A 85 1.48 -5.48 -16.69
N GLY A 86 1.14 -5.14 -17.93
CA GLY A 86 1.75 -4.03 -18.66
C GLY A 86 1.06 -2.68 -18.42
N GLY A 87 1.77 -1.60 -18.75
CA GLY A 87 1.22 -0.24 -18.84
C GLY A 87 1.43 0.63 -17.60
N ILE A 88 2.02 0.11 -16.53
CA ILE A 88 2.35 0.87 -15.33
C ILE A 88 3.80 0.62 -14.97
N ASN A 89 4.55 1.69 -14.75
CA ASN A 89 5.90 1.60 -14.23
C ASN A 89 6.00 2.47 -12.98
N ILE A 90 5.91 1.84 -11.80
CA ILE A 90 6.10 2.53 -10.53
C ILE A 90 7.60 2.48 -10.19
N PRO A 91 8.24 3.61 -9.87
CA PRO A 91 9.65 3.62 -9.48
C PRO A 91 9.86 2.74 -8.23
N ASN A 92 10.95 1.96 -8.22
CA ASN A 92 11.31 1.03 -7.14
C ASN A 92 10.36 -0.19 -6.97
N SER A 93 9.68 -0.61 -8.04
CA SER A 93 8.81 -1.79 -8.06
C SER A 93 9.36 -2.95 -8.89
N ILE A 94 8.95 -4.18 -8.55
CA ILE A 94 9.24 -5.39 -9.32
C ILE A 94 8.11 -5.60 -10.32
N VAL A 95 8.39 -5.37 -11.59
CA VAL A 95 7.40 -5.52 -12.66
C VAL A 95 7.42 -6.93 -13.21
N ILE A 96 6.28 -7.63 -13.14
CA ILE A 96 6.05 -8.94 -13.74
C ILE A 96 5.04 -8.75 -14.87
N ALA A 97 5.56 -8.60 -16.09
CA ALA A 97 4.76 -8.44 -17.29
C ALA A 97 5.20 -9.41 -18.39
N GLY A 98 4.24 -10.10 -18.98
CA GLY A 98 4.40 -10.92 -20.17
C GLY A 98 4.01 -10.17 -21.44
N LYS A 99 4.27 -10.79 -22.60
CA LYS A 99 3.80 -10.24 -23.89
C LYS A 99 2.28 -10.30 -24.02
N ASP A 100 1.68 -11.32 -23.39
CA ASP A 100 0.25 -11.56 -23.33
C ASP A 100 -0.19 -11.89 -21.89
N ARG A 101 -1.51 -11.90 -21.65
CA ARG A 101 -2.10 -12.26 -20.35
C ARG A 101 -1.66 -13.65 -19.85
N TYR A 102 -1.53 -14.61 -20.76
CA TYR A 102 -1.09 -15.97 -20.43
C TYR A 102 0.39 -16.03 -20.05
N ASP A 103 1.23 -15.29 -20.79
CA ASP A 103 2.66 -15.17 -20.50
C ASP A 103 2.89 -14.48 -19.14
N THR A 104 2.06 -13.49 -18.81
CA THR A 104 2.08 -12.83 -17.49
C THR A 104 1.73 -13.83 -16.37
N CYS A 105 0.68 -14.64 -16.54
CA CYS A 105 0.35 -15.70 -15.59
C CYS A 105 1.50 -16.70 -15.41
N ASN A 106 2.12 -17.16 -16.49
CA ASN A 106 3.23 -18.11 -16.41
C ASN A 106 4.43 -17.54 -15.68
N LYS A 107 4.79 -16.27 -15.93
CA LYS A 107 5.88 -15.61 -15.20
C LYS A 107 5.60 -15.44 -13.70
N VAL A 108 4.34 -15.20 -13.33
CA VAL A 108 3.93 -15.16 -11.92
C VAL A 108 4.07 -16.55 -11.30
N LEU A 109 3.65 -17.61 -11.99
CA LEU A 109 3.81 -18.99 -11.51
C LEU A 109 5.28 -19.39 -11.39
N ASP A 110 6.11 -19.05 -12.36
CA ASP A 110 7.56 -19.27 -12.32
C ASP A 110 8.21 -18.56 -11.12
N PHE A 111 7.68 -17.40 -10.73
CA PHE A 111 8.15 -16.66 -9.55
C PHE A 111 7.73 -17.32 -8.23
N ILE A 112 6.59 -18.00 -8.20
CA ILE A 112 6.09 -18.72 -7.01
C ILE A 112 6.81 -20.07 -6.84
N ILE A 113 7.07 -20.76 -7.95
CA ILE A 113 7.65 -22.13 -7.95
C ILE A 113 9.17 -22.12 -7.74
N LYS A 114 9.86 -21.03 -8.12
CA LYS A 114 11.29 -20.85 -7.87
C LYS A 114 11.61 -20.56 -6.41
#